data_AF-A0A970LF32-F1
#
_entry.id   AF-A0A970LF32-F1
#
_cell.length_a   1.000
_cell.length_b   1.000
_cell.length_c   1.000
_cell.angle_alpha   90.00
_cell.angle_beta   90.00
_cell.angle_gamma   90.00
#
_symmetry.space_group_name_H-M   'P 1'
#
loop_
_entity.id
_entity.type
_entity.pdbx_description
1 polymer ?
#
loop_
_entity_poly.entity_id
_entity_poly.type
_entity_poly.pdbx_seq_one_letter_code
_entity_poly.pdbx_strand_id
1 'polypeptide(L)'
;MSLIAGLIKITTPLLFFLNYFGGIVGAVWLIFTGEWKYVLFTFLFSLFIPTLYSIVIMPFNFIFGLAIDFFTDKQRKIPVIIIGAISIILNNLIELFWVFLVFLFVIGRANIVGVSVFPYLLYGYALATGPFNYMASKEPKDSIGTHISVYFIEISYVILSVLFLADGLAFAIPILLIITILFLSFLLKLTSESMDIEWGTFSKKKEIQLCIAELRKMSKELSTAALDIVKPRIYEYLKDTDKVVYSLQEDKVTPRNLVLLLVTNAIAEKLPTGQYHIYRGVLGLEGQSLLNLYDYAIDELEKCGFLSVEEAKKDKDWIREQISVVG
;
A
#
# COMPACT_ATOMS: atom_id res chain seq x y z
N MET A 1 3.84 16.04 -7.14
CA MET A 1 2.59 15.58 -6.50
C MET A 1 1.36 15.97 -7.33
N SER A 2 1.24 17.20 -7.81
CA SER A 2 0.04 17.69 -8.53
C SER A 2 -0.32 16.91 -9.81
N LEU A 3 0.65 16.47 -10.61
CA LEU A 3 0.37 15.86 -11.91
C LEU A 3 -0.17 14.42 -11.81
N ILE A 4 0.47 13.55 -11.02
CA ILE A 4 -0.01 12.16 -10.81
C ILE A 4 -1.32 12.15 -10.01
N ALA A 5 -1.43 12.97 -8.96
CA ALA A 5 -2.68 13.09 -8.21
C ALA A 5 -3.82 13.63 -9.10
N GLY A 6 -3.51 14.56 -10.00
CA GLY A 6 -4.45 15.05 -11.01
C GLY A 6 -4.87 13.96 -11.99
N LEU A 7 -3.91 13.17 -12.48
CA LEU A 7 -4.18 12.05 -13.39
C LEU A 7 -5.08 11.00 -12.74
N ILE A 8 -4.74 10.56 -11.52
CA ILE A 8 -5.59 9.65 -10.73
C ILE A 8 -6.99 10.22 -10.58
N LYS A 9 -7.12 11.47 -10.14
CA LYS A 9 -8.43 12.10 -9.94
C LYS A 9 -9.29 12.12 -11.21
N ILE A 10 -8.69 12.33 -12.38
CA ILE A 10 -9.39 12.38 -13.67
C ILE A 10 -9.82 10.98 -14.14
N THR A 11 -8.99 9.96 -13.91
CA THR A 11 -9.23 8.60 -14.42
C THR A 11 -10.04 7.73 -13.47
N THR A 12 -10.01 7.98 -12.15
CA THR A 12 -10.71 7.15 -11.15
C THR A 12 -12.20 6.95 -11.47
N PRO A 13 -13.00 7.96 -11.87
CA PRO A 13 -14.39 7.72 -12.22
C PRO A 13 -14.56 6.71 -13.35
N LEU A 14 -13.73 6.83 -14.41
CA LEU A 14 -13.74 5.89 -15.53
C LEU A 14 -13.37 4.48 -15.09
N LEU A 15 -12.29 4.34 -14.31
CA LEU A 15 -11.84 3.03 -13.82
C LEU A 15 -12.86 2.39 -12.88
N PHE A 16 -13.55 3.20 -12.06
CA PHE A 16 -14.65 2.72 -11.24
C PHE A 16 -15.74 2.09 -12.11
N PHE A 17 -16.20 2.77 -13.17
CA PHE A 17 -17.20 2.20 -14.08
C PHE A 17 -16.70 0.91 -14.76
N LEU A 18 -15.44 0.88 -15.19
CA LEU A 18 -14.87 -0.30 -15.84
C LEU A 18 -14.73 -1.49 -14.88
N ASN A 19 -14.30 -1.25 -13.64
CA ASN A 19 -14.18 -2.30 -12.62
C ASN A 19 -15.53 -2.88 -12.21
N TYR A 20 -16.58 -2.07 -12.13
CA TYR A 20 -17.91 -2.54 -11.76
C TYR A 20 -18.68 -3.17 -12.93
N PHE A 21 -18.61 -2.59 -14.12
CA PHE A 21 -19.47 -2.96 -15.23
C PHE A 21 -18.73 -3.59 -16.41
N GLY A 22 -17.47 -3.25 -16.65
CA GLY A 22 -16.73 -3.62 -17.87
C GLY A 22 -16.72 -5.14 -18.11
N GLY A 23 -16.31 -5.91 -17.10
CA GLY A 23 -16.26 -7.37 -17.21
C GLY A 23 -17.64 -8.02 -17.43
N ILE A 24 -18.65 -7.59 -16.67
CA ILE A 24 -20.01 -8.15 -16.74
C ILE A 24 -20.64 -7.83 -18.09
N VAL A 25 -20.63 -6.55 -18.49
CA VAL A 25 -21.22 -6.09 -19.74
C VAL A 25 -20.51 -6.74 -20.93
N GLY A 26 -19.17 -6.78 -20.92
CA GLY A 26 -18.38 -7.44 -21.95
C GLY A 26 -18.68 -8.94 -22.06
N ALA A 27 -18.69 -9.66 -20.93
CA ALA A 27 -18.96 -11.10 -20.90
C ALA A 27 -20.36 -11.44 -21.40
N VAL A 28 -21.38 -10.74 -20.90
CA VAL A 28 -22.79 -10.96 -21.28
C VAL A 28 -22.96 -10.69 -22.78
N TRP A 29 -22.38 -9.61 -23.29
CA TRP A 29 -22.43 -9.31 -24.71
C TRP A 29 -21.76 -10.41 -25.54
N LEU A 30 -20.56 -10.86 -25.17
CA LEU A 30 -19.87 -11.97 -25.86
C LEU A 30 -20.68 -13.27 -25.88
N ILE A 31 -21.38 -13.58 -24.78
CA ILE A 31 -22.27 -14.75 -24.71
C ILE A 31 -23.40 -14.63 -25.74
N PHE A 32 -24.03 -13.46 -25.85
CA PHE A 32 -25.08 -13.22 -26.84
C PHE A 32 -24.57 -13.21 -28.29
N THR A 33 -23.30 -12.88 -28.53
CA THR A 33 -22.68 -13.03 -29.86
C THR A 33 -22.22 -14.46 -30.17
N GLY A 34 -22.49 -15.43 -29.28
CA GLY A 34 -22.17 -16.84 -29.47
C GLY A 34 -20.79 -17.27 -28.95
N GLU A 35 -20.04 -16.37 -28.32
CA GLU A 35 -18.66 -16.58 -27.86
C GLU A 35 -18.59 -17.09 -26.41
N TRP A 36 -19.63 -17.78 -25.92
CA TRP A 36 -19.68 -18.28 -24.54
C TRP A 36 -18.53 -19.23 -24.18
N LYS A 37 -18.04 -20.03 -25.14
CA LYS A 37 -16.88 -20.91 -24.94
C LYS A 37 -15.61 -20.12 -24.67
N TYR A 38 -15.44 -19.00 -25.37
CA TYR A 38 -14.31 -18.10 -25.19
C TYR A 38 -14.34 -17.48 -23.79
N VAL A 39 -15.51 -16.96 -23.38
CA VAL A 39 -15.72 -16.40 -22.04
C VAL A 39 -15.44 -17.44 -20.95
N LEU A 40 -15.97 -18.66 -21.08
CA LEU A 40 -15.75 -19.71 -20.08
C LEU A 40 -14.27 -20.12 -19.99
N PHE A 41 -13.61 -20.35 -21.13
CA PHE A 41 -12.21 -20.75 -21.17
C PHE A 41 -11.29 -19.71 -20.54
N THR A 42 -11.45 -18.45 -20.94
CA THR A 42 -10.61 -17.34 -20.44
C THR A 42 -10.89 -17.03 -18.97
N PHE A 43 -12.14 -17.12 -18.52
CA PHE A 43 -12.48 -17.02 -17.11
C PHE A 43 -11.78 -18.11 -16.28
N LEU A 44 -11.88 -19.38 -16.67
CA LEU A 44 -11.21 -20.48 -15.95
C LEU A 44 -9.69 -20.33 -15.96
N PHE A 45 -9.11 -19.91 -17.09
CA PHE A 45 -7.67 -19.63 -17.18
C PHE A 45 -7.24 -18.49 -16.26
N SER A 46 -8.05 -17.44 -16.13
CA SER A 46 -7.76 -16.28 -15.27
C SER A 46 -7.57 -16.66 -13.79
N LEU A 47 -8.21 -17.75 -13.34
CA LEU A 47 -8.08 -18.25 -11.96
C LEU A 47 -6.66 -18.77 -11.65
N PHE A 48 -5.89 -19.17 -12.67
CA PHE A 48 -4.51 -19.65 -12.50
C PHE A 48 -3.47 -18.53 -12.59
N ILE A 49 -3.86 -17.34 -13.07
CA ILE A 49 -2.93 -16.21 -13.25
C ILE A 49 -2.27 -15.76 -11.95
N PRO A 50 -2.96 -15.64 -10.79
CA PRO A 50 -2.31 -15.28 -9.54
C PRO A 50 -1.17 -16.24 -9.16
N THR A 51 -1.39 -17.54 -9.35
CA THR A 51 -0.38 -18.57 -9.08
C THR A 51 0.79 -18.46 -10.05
N LEU A 52 0.53 -18.31 -11.34
CA LEU A 52 1.59 -18.15 -12.35
C LEU A 52 2.43 -16.89 -12.12
N TYR A 53 1.77 -15.77 -11.83
CA TYR A 53 2.42 -14.51 -11.48
C TYR A 53 3.32 -14.67 -10.26
N SER A 54 2.82 -15.32 -9.20
CA SER A 54 3.58 -15.55 -7.97
C SER A 54 4.82 -16.42 -8.23
N ILE A 55 4.71 -17.47 -9.04
CA ILE A 55 5.85 -18.34 -9.38
C ILE A 55 6.93 -17.55 -10.13
N VAL A 56 6.54 -16.68 -11.07
CA VAL A 56 7.48 -15.87 -11.85
C VAL A 56 8.18 -14.84 -10.98
N ILE A 57 7.46 -14.14 -10.10
CA ILE A 57 7.98 -12.99 -9.35
C ILE A 57 8.63 -13.36 -8.02
N MET A 58 8.19 -14.43 -7.37
CA MET A 58 8.70 -14.84 -6.05
C MET A 58 10.24 -14.93 -6.00
N PRO A 59 10.95 -15.54 -6.95
CA PRO A 59 12.41 -15.60 -6.90
C PRO A 59 13.06 -14.21 -6.92
N PHE A 60 12.54 -13.28 -7.73
CA PHE A 60 13.06 -11.93 -7.83
C PHE A 60 12.77 -11.12 -6.57
N ASN A 61 11.52 -11.15 -6.09
CA ASN A 61 11.14 -10.47 -4.86
C ASN A 61 11.91 -11.00 -3.65
N PHE A 62 12.18 -12.31 -3.59
CA PHE A 62 13.01 -12.88 -2.54
C PHE A 62 14.44 -12.34 -2.57
N ILE A 63 15.10 -12.36 -3.73
CA ILE A 63 16.48 -11.88 -3.89
C ILE A 63 16.58 -10.37 -3.60
N PHE A 64 15.67 -9.57 -4.15
CA PHE A 64 15.65 -8.13 -3.92
C PHE A 64 15.27 -7.78 -2.48
N GLY A 65 14.33 -8.52 -1.88
CA GLY A 65 13.95 -8.37 -0.47
C GLY A 65 15.15 -8.56 0.45
N LEU A 66 15.87 -9.68 0.31
CA LEU A 66 17.09 -9.94 1.09
C LEU A 66 18.14 -8.82 0.94
N ALA A 67 18.31 -8.31 -0.28
CA ALA A 67 19.27 -7.24 -0.52
C ALA A 67 18.81 -5.90 0.10
N ILE A 68 17.52 -5.57 0.01
CA ILE A 68 16.93 -4.40 0.65
C ILE A 68 17.10 -4.46 2.17
N ASP A 69 16.77 -5.60 2.78
CA ASP A 69 16.88 -5.80 4.23
C ASP A 69 18.33 -5.60 4.69
N PHE A 70 19.28 -6.23 4.00
CA PHE A 70 20.72 -6.09 4.31
C PHE A 70 21.23 -4.64 4.29
N PHE A 71 20.77 -3.82 3.34
CA PHE A 71 21.19 -2.41 3.26
C PHE A 71 20.39 -1.51 4.20
N THR A 72 19.17 -1.90 4.54
CA THR A 72 18.32 -1.22 5.54
C THR A 72 18.92 -1.37 6.94
N ASP A 73 19.38 -2.56 7.31
CA ASP A 73 20.09 -2.80 8.57
C ASP A 73 21.35 -1.93 8.72
N LYS A 74 22.00 -1.62 7.60
CA LYS A 74 23.20 -0.77 7.53
C LYS A 74 22.89 0.71 7.34
N GLN A 75 21.61 1.11 7.29
CA GLN A 75 21.14 2.47 7.03
C GLN A 75 21.78 3.09 5.77
N ARG A 76 21.97 2.29 4.72
CA ARG A 76 22.53 2.74 3.44
C ARG A 76 21.42 3.08 2.45
N LYS A 77 21.08 4.37 2.37
CA LYS A 77 19.88 4.84 1.63
C LYS A 77 19.94 4.52 0.14
N ILE A 78 21.06 4.87 -0.48
CA ILE A 78 21.22 4.82 -1.94
C ILE A 78 21.09 3.39 -2.47
N PRO A 79 21.75 2.35 -1.91
CA PRO A 79 21.54 0.97 -2.33
C PRO A 79 20.09 0.50 -2.23
N VAL A 80 19.39 0.82 -1.13
CA VAL A 80 17.97 0.44 -0.95
C VAL A 80 17.11 1.05 -2.06
N ILE A 81 17.29 2.34 -2.36
CA ILE A 81 16.56 3.03 -3.42
C ILE A 81 16.86 2.40 -4.79
N ILE A 82 18.13 2.12 -5.11
CA ILE A 82 18.51 1.55 -6.41
C ILE A 82 17.91 0.14 -6.58
N ILE A 83 18.04 -0.73 -5.58
CA ILE A 83 17.53 -2.10 -5.63
C ILE A 83 16.00 -2.09 -5.68
N GLY A 84 15.36 -1.25 -4.85
CA GLY A 84 13.92 -1.05 -4.89
C GLY A 84 13.44 -0.55 -6.25
N ALA A 85 14.15 0.38 -6.89
CA ALA A 85 13.83 0.85 -8.23
C ALA A 85 13.88 -0.28 -9.27
N ILE A 86 14.93 -1.12 -9.22
CA ILE A 86 15.09 -2.26 -10.14
C ILE A 86 13.95 -3.26 -9.94
N SER A 87 13.59 -3.56 -8.68
CA SER A 87 12.48 -4.46 -8.34
C SER A 87 11.15 -3.93 -8.89
N ILE A 88 10.85 -2.65 -8.69
CA ILE A 88 9.63 -2.00 -9.21
C ILE A 88 9.61 -2.02 -10.75
N ILE A 89 10.73 -1.71 -11.42
CA ILE A 89 10.81 -1.76 -12.89
C ILE A 89 10.52 -3.17 -13.38
N LEU A 90 11.12 -4.19 -12.78
CA LEU A 90 10.90 -5.58 -13.18
C LEU A 90 9.43 -5.97 -13.05
N ASN A 91 8.79 -5.66 -11.91
CA ASN A 91 7.39 -5.93 -11.68
C ASN A 91 6.50 -5.21 -12.71
N ASN A 92 6.72 -3.91 -12.94
CA ASN A 92 5.98 -3.14 -13.93
C ASN A 92 6.16 -3.68 -15.36
N LEU A 93 7.34 -4.18 -15.73
CA LEU A 93 7.57 -4.78 -17.05
C LEU A 93 6.81 -6.10 -17.22
N ILE A 94 6.73 -6.93 -16.19
CA ILE A 94 5.97 -8.18 -16.20
C ILE A 94 4.47 -7.87 -16.30
N GLU A 95 3.99 -6.91 -15.52
CA GLU A 95 2.61 -6.43 -15.55
C GLU A 95 2.23 -5.85 -16.93
N LEU A 96 3.09 -5.02 -17.51
CA LEU A 96 2.90 -4.49 -18.87
C LEU A 96 2.88 -5.62 -19.91
N PHE A 97 3.81 -6.57 -19.83
CA PHE A 97 3.84 -7.71 -20.72
C PHE A 97 2.52 -8.50 -20.66
N TRP A 98 1.99 -8.74 -19.46
CA TRP A 98 0.70 -9.39 -19.27
C TRP A 98 -0.44 -8.59 -19.91
N VAL A 99 -0.51 -7.28 -19.64
CA VAL A 99 -1.53 -6.40 -20.21
C VAL A 99 -1.49 -6.43 -21.74
N PHE A 100 -0.30 -6.35 -22.34
CA PHE A 100 -0.12 -6.48 -23.79
C PHE A 100 -0.56 -7.85 -24.32
N LEU A 101 -0.21 -8.93 -23.63
CA LEU A 101 -0.59 -10.29 -24.03
C LEU A 101 -2.11 -10.44 -24.05
N VAL A 102 -2.80 -10.03 -22.99
CA VAL A 102 -4.26 -10.09 -22.92
C VAL A 102 -4.88 -9.20 -24.00
N PHE A 103 -4.36 -7.99 -24.17
CA PHE A 103 -4.84 -7.05 -25.18
C PHE A 103 -4.74 -7.62 -26.61
N LEU A 104 -3.57 -8.14 -26.99
CA LEU A 104 -3.37 -8.76 -28.30
C LEU A 104 -4.23 -10.01 -28.48
N PHE A 105 -4.41 -10.80 -27.43
CA PHE A 105 -5.26 -11.98 -27.44
C PHE A 105 -6.74 -11.66 -27.72
N VAL A 106 -7.30 -10.64 -27.06
CA VAL A 106 -8.71 -10.25 -27.25
C VAL A 106 -8.95 -9.60 -28.61
N ILE A 107 -8.03 -8.74 -29.06
CA ILE A 107 -8.12 -8.11 -30.40
C ILE A 107 -7.95 -9.14 -31.50
N GLY A 108 -6.98 -10.06 -31.36
CA GLY A 108 -6.78 -11.15 -32.30
C GLY A 108 -8.05 -11.99 -32.45
N ARG A 109 -8.74 -12.30 -31.35
CA ARG A 109 -10.02 -13.02 -31.40
C ARG A 109 -11.11 -12.22 -32.09
N ALA A 110 -11.27 -10.94 -31.76
CA ALA A 110 -12.27 -10.07 -32.39
C ALA A 110 -12.11 -10.04 -33.92
N ASN A 111 -10.87 -9.90 -34.41
CA ASN A 111 -10.56 -9.88 -35.84
C ASN A 111 -10.88 -11.22 -36.54
N ILE A 112 -10.64 -12.35 -35.88
CA ILE A 112 -10.93 -13.69 -36.44
C ILE A 112 -12.44 -13.93 -36.57
N VAL A 113 -13.22 -13.52 -35.57
CA VAL A 113 -14.66 -13.77 -35.52
C VAL A 113 -15.44 -12.74 -36.35
N GLY A 114 -14.85 -11.56 -36.61
CA GLY A 114 -15.47 -10.51 -37.44
C GLY A 114 -16.64 -9.80 -36.78
N VAL A 115 -16.70 -9.81 -35.44
CA VAL A 115 -17.72 -9.13 -34.64
C VAL A 115 -17.17 -7.82 -34.05
N SER A 116 -18.07 -7.00 -33.50
CA SER A 116 -17.70 -5.75 -32.82
C SER A 116 -16.58 -5.97 -31.78
N VAL A 117 -15.59 -5.08 -31.79
CA VAL A 117 -14.42 -5.15 -30.89
C VAL A 117 -14.71 -4.65 -29.47
N PHE A 118 -15.75 -3.84 -29.30
CA PHE A 118 -16.15 -3.27 -28.01
C PHE A 118 -16.41 -4.32 -26.91
N PRO A 119 -17.19 -5.39 -27.13
CA PRO A 119 -17.37 -6.43 -26.11
C PRO A 119 -16.06 -7.13 -25.72
N TYR A 120 -15.11 -7.29 -26.66
CA TYR A 120 -13.78 -7.84 -26.39
C TYR A 120 -12.90 -6.91 -25.57
N LEU A 121 -12.92 -5.61 -25.83
CA LEU A 121 -12.17 -4.62 -25.04
C LEU A 121 -12.70 -4.52 -23.61
N LEU A 122 -14.03 -4.50 -23.44
CA LEU A 122 -14.66 -4.46 -22.11
C LEU A 122 -14.38 -5.72 -21.30
N TYR A 123 -14.53 -6.90 -21.93
CA TYR A 123 -14.23 -8.17 -21.28
C TYR A 123 -12.73 -8.34 -21.01
N GLY A 124 -11.90 -7.95 -21.97
CA GLY A 124 -10.45 -8.01 -21.89
C GLY A 124 -9.87 -7.14 -20.77
N TYR A 125 -10.49 -6.00 -20.47
CA TYR A 125 -10.14 -5.20 -19.30
C TYR A 125 -10.25 -6.03 -18.02
N ALA A 126 -11.40 -6.69 -17.79
CA ALA A 126 -11.59 -7.52 -16.62
C ALA A 126 -10.68 -8.76 -16.60
N LEU A 127 -10.36 -9.33 -17.77
CA LEU A 127 -9.43 -10.44 -17.89
C LEU A 127 -7.99 -10.02 -17.51
N ALA A 128 -7.59 -8.81 -17.90
CA ALA A 128 -6.27 -8.27 -17.60
C ALA A 128 -6.14 -7.85 -16.12
N THR A 129 -7.15 -7.17 -15.56
CA THR A 129 -7.07 -6.54 -14.24
C THR A 129 -7.60 -7.43 -13.12
N GLY A 130 -8.54 -8.34 -13.41
CA GLY A 130 -9.22 -9.18 -12.43
C GLY A 130 -8.29 -9.98 -11.51
N PRO A 131 -7.29 -10.73 -12.04
CA PRO A 131 -6.34 -11.46 -11.22
C PRO A 131 -5.55 -10.58 -10.24
N PHE A 132 -5.19 -9.38 -10.66
CA PHE A 132 -4.42 -8.42 -9.86
C PHE A 132 -5.28 -7.72 -8.82
N ASN A 133 -6.52 -7.37 -9.18
CA ASN A 133 -7.52 -6.88 -8.24
C ASN A 133 -7.82 -7.92 -7.14
N TYR A 134 -7.88 -9.20 -7.50
CA TYR A 134 -8.01 -10.29 -6.52
C TYR A 134 -6.80 -10.37 -5.59
N MET A 135 -5.57 -10.37 -6.13
CA MET A 135 -4.35 -10.40 -5.31
C MET A 135 -4.29 -9.19 -4.36
N ALA A 136 -4.58 -7.99 -4.88
CA ALA A 136 -4.59 -6.77 -4.08
C ALA A 136 -5.64 -6.76 -2.97
N SER A 137 -6.78 -7.42 -3.17
CA SER A 137 -7.81 -7.56 -2.13
C SER A 137 -7.37 -8.39 -0.92
N LYS A 138 -6.25 -9.11 -1.02
CA LYS A 138 -5.65 -9.91 0.05
C LYS A 138 -4.53 -9.18 0.80
N GLU A 139 -4.10 -8.02 0.29
CA GLU A 139 -3.10 -7.18 0.93
C GLU A 139 -3.75 -6.22 1.95
N PRO A 140 -2.99 -5.76 2.96
CA PRO A 140 -3.44 -4.69 3.85
C PRO A 140 -3.90 -3.45 3.07
N LYS A 141 -4.98 -2.80 3.51
CA LYS A 141 -5.58 -1.63 2.83
C LYS A 141 -4.65 -0.41 2.76
N ASP A 142 -3.63 -0.38 3.61
CA ASP A 142 -2.59 0.65 3.65
C ASP A 142 -1.38 0.32 2.74
N SER A 143 -1.41 -0.80 2.01
CA SER A 143 -0.41 -1.14 1.00
C SER A 143 -0.54 -0.25 -0.24
N ILE A 144 0.00 0.97 -0.13
CA ILE A 144 0.03 1.97 -1.21
C ILE A 144 0.67 1.38 -2.47
N GLY A 145 1.74 0.59 -2.33
CA GLY A 145 2.44 -0.02 -3.46
C GLY A 145 1.54 -0.95 -4.27
N THR A 146 0.82 -1.85 -3.61
CA THR A 146 -0.11 -2.79 -4.26
C THR A 146 -1.22 -2.04 -5.01
N HIS A 147 -1.84 -1.04 -4.36
CA HIS A 147 -2.91 -0.27 -5.00
C HIS A 147 -2.41 0.54 -6.20
N ILE A 148 -1.18 1.04 -6.15
CA ILE A 148 -0.54 1.73 -7.28
C ILE A 148 -0.27 0.78 -8.45
N SER A 149 0.23 -0.43 -8.20
CA SER A 149 0.45 -1.45 -9.24
C SER A 149 -0.85 -1.84 -9.95
N VAL A 150 -1.92 -2.09 -9.21
CA VAL A 150 -3.25 -2.36 -9.80
C VAL A 150 -3.71 -1.21 -10.69
N TYR A 151 -3.63 0.02 -10.18
CA TYR A 151 -4.00 1.20 -10.94
C TYR A 151 -3.14 1.37 -12.21
N PHE A 152 -1.85 1.02 -12.15
CA PHE A 152 -0.95 1.00 -13.31
C PHE A 152 -1.39 -0.01 -14.39
N ILE A 153 -1.81 -1.21 -14.00
CA ILE A 153 -2.35 -2.23 -14.92
C ILE A 153 -3.64 -1.74 -15.58
N GLU A 154 -4.56 -1.20 -14.78
CA GLU A 154 -5.84 -0.67 -15.25
C GLU A 154 -5.66 0.45 -16.27
N ILE A 155 -4.84 1.45 -15.96
CA ILE A 155 -4.61 2.57 -16.87
C ILE A 155 -3.86 2.15 -18.13
N SER A 156 -2.93 1.19 -18.02
CA SER A 156 -2.19 0.68 -19.18
C SER A 156 -3.12 -0.01 -20.17
N TYR A 157 -4.07 -0.82 -19.68
CA TYR A 157 -5.07 -1.46 -20.55
C TYR A 157 -6.00 -0.44 -21.21
N VAL A 158 -6.45 0.58 -20.46
CA VAL A 158 -7.30 1.66 -21.00
C VAL A 158 -6.56 2.43 -22.10
N ILE A 159 -5.29 2.76 -21.90
CA ILE A 159 -4.47 3.46 -22.90
C ILE A 159 -4.34 2.64 -24.17
N LEU A 160 -4.05 1.34 -24.07
CA LEU A 160 -4.00 0.46 -25.23
C LEU A 160 -5.34 0.43 -25.98
N SER A 161 -6.45 0.33 -25.24
CA SER A 161 -7.80 0.30 -25.81
C SER A 161 -8.13 1.60 -26.54
N VAL A 162 -7.84 2.76 -25.94
CA VAL A 162 -8.10 4.07 -26.54
C VAL A 162 -7.23 4.29 -27.77
N LEU A 163 -5.93 3.97 -27.69
CA LEU A 163 -5.02 4.11 -28.83
C LEU A 163 -5.40 3.18 -29.98
N PHE A 164 -5.88 1.97 -29.69
CA PHE A 164 -6.39 1.07 -30.72
C PHE A 164 -7.65 1.62 -31.40
N LEU A 165 -8.62 2.11 -30.63
CA LEU A 165 -9.83 2.71 -31.20
C LEU A 165 -9.55 4.00 -32.01
N ALA A 166 -8.46 4.70 -31.70
CA ALA A 166 -8.03 5.91 -32.38
C ALA A 166 -7.00 5.66 -33.51
N ASP A 167 -6.73 4.40 -33.86
CA ASP A 167 -5.70 4.01 -34.85
C ASP A 167 -4.29 4.58 -34.54
N GLY A 168 -4.00 4.73 -33.24
CA GLY A 168 -2.80 5.35 -32.68
C GLY A 168 -1.87 4.38 -31.95
N LEU A 169 -1.95 3.06 -32.21
CA LEU A 169 -1.15 2.06 -31.50
C LEU A 169 0.37 2.28 -31.61
N ALA A 170 0.85 2.96 -32.66
CA ALA A 170 2.25 3.34 -32.79
C ALA A 170 2.78 4.16 -31.60
N PHE A 171 1.91 4.88 -30.90
CA PHE A 171 2.25 5.70 -29.73
C PHE A 171 2.16 4.94 -28.40
N ALA A 172 1.69 3.69 -28.38
CA ALA A 172 1.43 2.94 -27.15
C ALA A 172 2.69 2.74 -26.30
N ILE A 173 3.77 2.24 -26.90
CA ILE A 173 5.02 1.95 -26.18
C ILE A 173 5.62 3.25 -25.59
N PRO A 174 5.83 4.34 -26.35
CA PRO A 174 6.30 5.60 -25.80
C PRO A 174 5.45 6.13 -24.63
N ILE A 175 4.12 6.11 -24.76
CA ILE A 175 3.20 6.61 -23.71
C ILE A 175 3.32 5.74 -22.44
N LEU A 176 3.31 4.42 -22.59
CA LEU A 176 3.42 3.49 -21.46
C LEU A 176 4.79 3.58 -20.76
N LEU A 177 5.87 3.83 -21.51
CA LEU A 177 7.19 4.09 -20.93
C LEU A 177 7.22 5.39 -20.12
N ILE A 178 6.65 6.48 -20.64
CA ILE A 178 6.53 7.75 -19.92
C ILE A 178 5.76 7.55 -18.61
N ILE A 179 4.65 6.83 -18.68
CA ILE A 179 3.83 6.53 -17.51
C ILE A 179 4.61 5.69 -16.50
N THR A 180 5.29 4.63 -16.94
CA THR A 180 6.14 3.81 -16.09
C THR A 180 7.20 4.64 -15.35
N ILE A 181 7.85 5.58 -16.05
CA ILE A 181 8.83 6.50 -15.46
C ILE A 181 8.17 7.43 -14.43
N LEU A 182 6.99 7.97 -14.73
CA LEU A 182 6.26 8.82 -13.78
C LEU A 182 5.89 8.07 -12.50
N PHE A 183 5.34 6.85 -12.62
CA PHE A 183 5.02 6.00 -11.47
C PHE A 183 6.26 5.61 -10.67
N LEU A 184 7.34 5.22 -11.36
CA LEU A 184 8.61 4.92 -10.70
C LEU A 184 9.13 6.13 -9.92
N SER A 185 9.13 7.33 -10.52
CA SER A 185 9.57 8.56 -9.84
C SER A 185 8.74 8.86 -8.58
N PHE A 186 7.44 8.55 -8.62
CA PHE A 186 6.54 8.73 -7.49
C PHE A 186 6.82 7.74 -6.38
N LEU A 187 6.93 6.46 -6.70
CA LEU A 187 7.25 5.41 -5.72
C LEU A 187 8.62 5.66 -5.09
N LEU A 188 9.65 5.99 -5.86
CA LEU A 188 10.97 6.31 -5.33
C LEU A 188 10.96 7.53 -4.41
N LYS A 189 10.13 8.53 -4.72
CA LYS A 189 9.93 9.68 -3.83
C LYS A 189 9.28 9.25 -2.51
N LEU A 190 8.20 8.46 -2.56
CA LEU A 190 7.54 7.95 -1.36
C LEU A 190 8.48 7.09 -0.51
N THR A 191 9.24 6.18 -1.12
CA THR A 191 10.25 5.37 -0.42
C THR A 191 11.36 6.24 0.18
N SER A 192 11.85 7.23 -0.56
CA SER A 192 12.87 8.14 -0.04
C SER A 192 12.36 8.93 1.17
N GLU A 193 11.12 9.42 1.11
CA GLU A 193 10.48 10.15 2.21
C GLU A 193 10.22 9.23 3.41
N SER A 194 9.71 8.02 3.20
CA SER A 194 9.48 7.06 4.29
C SER A 194 10.79 6.67 4.99
N MET A 195 11.86 6.46 4.22
CA MET A 195 13.19 6.21 4.77
C MET A 195 13.73 7.44 5.52
N ASP A 196 13.53 8.66 5.01
CA ASP A 196 13.98 9.85 5.73
C ASP A 196 13.30 9.99 7.08
N ILE A 197 12.02 9.64 7.12
CA ILE A 197 11.19 9.61 8.31
C ILE A 197 11.71 8.55 9.29
N GLU A 198 11.80 7.30 8.86
CA GLU A 198 12.22 6.18 9.71
C GLU A 198 13.66 6.35 10.23
N TRP A 199 14.53 6.86 9.35
CA TRP A 199 15.93 7.06 9.65
C TRP A 199 16.20 8.40 10.35
N GLY A 200 15.16 9.21 10.53
CA GLY A 200 15.25 10.49 11.23
C GLY A 200 16.05 11.55 10.50
N THR A 201 16.36 11.38 9.23
CA THR A 201 17.14 12.35 8.46
C THR A 201 16.32 13.58 8.05
N PHE A 202 15.00 13.57 8.30
CA PHE A 202 14.12 14.72 8.04
C PHE A 202 14.39 15.95 8.93
N SER A 203 15.02 15.79 10.11
CA SER A 203 15.39 16.91 10.98
C SER A 203 16.74 16.71 11.63
N LYS A 204 17.61 17.73 11.56
CA LYS A 204 18.94 17.71 12.21
C LYS A 204 18.90 18.14 13.68
N LYS A 205 17.74 18.55 14.22
CA LYS A 205 17.64 18.98 15.63
C LYS A 205 17.94 17.81 16.56
N LYS A 206 18.78 18.06 17.58
CA LYS A 206 19.25 17.04 18.52
C LYS A 206 18.08 16.38 19.27
N GLU A 207 17.08 17.18 19.62
CA GLU A 207 15.84 16.80 20.28
C GLU A 207 15.11 15.68 19.54
N ILE A 208 14.90 15.85 18.23
CA ILE A 208 14.24 14.83 17.39
C ILE A 208 15.11 13.58 17.29
N GLN A 209 16.42 13.74 17.11
CA GLN A 209 17.33 12.59 17.03
C GLN A 209 17.30 11.73 18.30
N LEU A 210 17.15 12.36 19.47
CA LEU A 210 17.01 11.65 20.73
C LEU A 210 15.71 10.84 20.81
N CYS A 211 14.57 11.43 20.41
CA CYS A 211 13.30 10.69 20.36
C CYS A 211 13.35 9.53 19.36
N ILE A 212 13.98 9.72 18.20
CA ILE A 212 14.12 8.66 17.20
C ILE A 212 15.04 7.55 17.71
N ALA A 213 16.11 7.89 18.42
CA ALA A 213 16.98 6.92 19.06
C ALA A 213 16.23 6.08 20.11
N GLU A 214 15.38 6.71 20.93
CA GLU A 214 14.53 6.00 21.90
C GLU A 214 13.48 5.11 21.21
N LEU A 215 12.82 5.58 20.14
CA LEU A 215 11.88 4.77 19.38
C LEU A 215 12.54 3.52 18.77
N ARG A 216 13.78 3.65 18.27
CA ARG A 216 14.57 2.51 17.77
C ARG A 216 14.97 1.56 18.88
N LYS A 217 15.39 2.09 20.02
CA LYS A 217 15.74 1.29 21.20
C LYS A 217 14.54 0.46 21.63
N MET A 218 13.38 1.09 21.78
CA MET A 218 12.12 0.43 22.11
C MET A 218 11.73 -0.64 21.06
N SER A 219 11.93 -0.36 19.76
CA SER A 219 11.68 -1.35 18.71
C SER A 219 12.53 -2.61 18.85
N LYS A 220 13.79 -2.48 19.31
CA LYS A 220 14.67 -3.63 19.56
C LYS A 220 14.28 -4.36 20.85
N GLU A 221 13.93 -3.62 21.90
CA GLU A 221 13.56 -4.17 23.20
C GLU A 221 12.27 -4.98 23.13
N LEU A 222 11.24 -4.46 22.45
CA LEU A 222 9.91 -5.07 22.44
C LEU A 222 9.72 -6.07 21.31
N SER A 223 10.40 -5.89 20.16
CA SER A 223 10.29 -6.77 18.98
C SER A 223 8.84 -7.16 18.62
N THR A 224 7.90 -6.19 18.70
CA THR A 224 6.47 -6.42 18.42
C THR A 224 6.07 -5.83 17.08
N ALA A 225 5.28 -6.57 16.30
CA ALA A 225 4.66 -6.07 15.07
C ALA A 225 3.71 -4.88 15.35
N ALA A 226 3.14 -4.79 16.56
CA ALA A 226 2.27 -3.68 16.96
C ALA A 226 2.99 -2.32 16.90
N LEU A 227 4.29 -2.28 17.20
CA LEU A 227 5.05 -1.04 17.11
C LEU A 227 5.22 -0.60 15.64
N ASP A 228 5.42 -1.55 14.72
CA ASP A 228 5.54 -1.27 13.29
C ASP A 228 4.27 -0.65 12.71
N ILE A 229 3.10 -1.08 13.20
CA ILE A 229 1.80 -0.52 12.80
C ILE A 229 1.68 0.98 13.17
N VAL A 230 2.25 1.41 14.31
CA VAL A 230 2.07 2.78 14.82
C VAL A 230 3.26 3.71 14.56
N LYS A 231 4.44 3.16 14.22
CA LYS A 231 5.65 3.92 13.86
C LYS A 231 5.39 5.06 12.87
N PRO A 232 4.69 4.85 11.73
CA PRO A 232 4.46 5.92 10.76
C PRO A 232 3.81 7.15 11.41
N ARG A 233 2.81 6.93 12.27
CA ARG A 233 2.09 8.00 12.96
C ARG A 233 2.94 8.69 14.03
N ILE A 234 3.74 7.92 14.77
CA ILE A 234 4.71 8.48 15.74
C ILE A 234 5.68 9.42 15.03
N TYR A 235 6.21 9.02 13.87
CA TYR A 235 7.10 9.89 13.14
C TYR A 235 6.41 11.13 12.57
N GLU A 236 5.13 11.06 12.19
CA GLU A 236 4.36 12.26 11.82
C GLU A 236 4.28 13.26 12.97
N TYR A 237 4.07 12.80 14.21
CA TYR A 237 4.14 13.68 15.37
C TYR A 237 5.53 14.28 15.55
N LEU A 238 6.59 13.50 15.33
CA LEU A 238 7.97 14.00 15.43
C LEU A 238 8.35 15.02 14.34
N LYS A 239 7.59 15.13 13.24
CA LYS A 239 7.81 16.18 12.23
C LYS A 239 7.45 17.57 12.74
N ASP A 240 6.52 17.67 13.69
CA ASP A 240 6.15 18.92 14.35
C ASP A 240 7.27 19.33 15.33
N THR A 241 8.34 19.83 14.74
CA THR A 241 9.62 20.02 15.41
C THR A 241 9.52 21.01 16.56
N ASP A 242 8.67 22.02 16.43
CA ASP A 242 8.51 23.05 17.46
C ASP A 242 7.77 22.49 18.67
N LYS A 243 6.74 21.65 18.47
CA LYS A 243 6.08 20.94 19.59
C LYS A 243 7.01 19.96 20.29
N VAL A 244 7.82 19.21 19.55
CA VAL A 244 8.78 18.27 20.13
C VAL A 244 9.82 19.03 20.97
N VAL A 245 10.37 20.11 20.42
CA VAL A 245 11.35 20.95 21.13
C VAL A 245 10.71 21.56 22.39
N TYR A 246 9.50 22.09 22.28
CA TYR A 246 8.77 22.64 23.43
C TYR A 246 8.57 21.58 24.53
N SER A 247 8.10 20.38 24.18
CA SER A 247 7.88 19.30 25.15
C SER A 247 9.15 18.90 25.89
N LEU A 248 10.30 18.85 25.19
CA LEU A 248 11.57 18.45 25.77
C LEU A 248 12.26 19.58 26.56
N GLN A 249 12.14 20.82 26.09
CA GLN A 249 12.87 21.96 26.66
C GLN A 249 12.05 22.72 27.72
N GLU A 250 10.77 22.98 27.47
CA GLU A 250 9.89 23.73 28.37
C GLU A 250 9.20 22.80 29.37
N ASP A 251 8.50 21.76 28.86
CA ASP A 251 7.77 20.82 29.71
C ASP A 251 8.69 19.79 30.42
N LYS A 252 9.99 19.82 30.11
CA LYS A 252 11.03 18.93 30.67
C LYS A 252 10.72 17.44 30.53
N VAL A 253 9.92 17.07 29.52
CA VAL A 253 9.62 15.68 29.22
C VAL A 253 10.90 15.00 28.72
N THR A 254 11.17 13.77 29.16
CA THR A 254 12.32 13.03 28.64
C THR A 254 12.02 12.50 27.23
N PRO A 255 13.03 12.30 26.37
CA PRO A 255 12.81 11.73 25.04
C PRO A 255 12.05 10.38 25.06
N ARG A 256 12.32 9.53 26.06
CA ARG A 256 11.65 8.23 26.23
C ARG A 256 10.18 8.42 26.60
N ASN A 257 9.87 9.28 27.56
CA ASN A 257 8.48 9.54 27.97
C ASN A 257 7.67 10.16 26.83
N LEU A 258 8.27 11.09 26.07
CA LEU A 258 7.62 11.65 24.90
C LEU A 258 7.32 10.56 23.87
N VAL A 259 8.28 9.67 23.57
CA VAL A 259 8.04 8.55 22.64
C VAL A 259 6.93 7.61 23.12
N LEU A 260 6.91 7.25 24.41
CA LEU A 260 5.85 6.42 24.98
C LEU A 260 4.48 7.09 24.87
N LEU A 261 4.39 8.41 25.11
CA LEU A 261 3.17 9.19 24.91
C LEU A 261 2.73 9.23 23.43
N LEU A 262 3.68 9.34 22.51
CA LEU A 262 3.36 9.29 21.08
C LEU A 262 2.88 7.91 20.64
N VAL A 263 3.39 6.83 21.25
CA VAL A 263 2.90 5.45 21.05
C VAL A 263 1.44 5.35 21.51
N THR A 264 1.13 5.77 22.73
CA THR A 264 -0.24 5.68 23.27
C THR A 264 -1.21 6.47 22.41
N ASN A 265 -0.85 7.69 21.99
CA ASN A 265 -1.65 8.51 21.10
C ASN A 265 -1.88 7.84 19.73
N ALA A 266 -0.83 7.29 19.11
CA ALA A 266 -0.96 6.62 17.82
C ALA A 266 -1.84 5.36 17.88
N ILE A 267 -1.80 4.62 18.99
CA ILE A 267 -2.67 3.45 19.19
C ILE A 267 -4.11 3.88 19.50
N ALA A 268 -4.30 4.93 20.29
CA ALA A 268 -5.60 5.49 20.64
C ALA A 268 -6.39 6.01 19.42
N GLU A 269 -5.70 6.43 18.35
CA GLU A 269 -6.34 6.77 17.08
C GLU A 269 -6.74 5.54 16.25
N LYS A 270 -6.09 4.40 16.45
CA LYS A 270 -6.25 3.20 15.61
C LYS A 270 -7.26 2.20 16.16
N LEU A 271 -7.17 1.85 17.45
CA LEU A 271 -8.06 0.85 18.04
C LEU A 271 -9.55 1.21 17.87
N PRO A 272 -10.00 2.47 18.03
CA PRO A 272 -11.41 2.82 17.85
C PRO A 272 -11.95 2.81 16.41
N THR A 273 -11.15 2.43 15.40
CA THR A 273 -11.58 2.48 13.98
C THR A 273 -12.37 1.25 13.53
N GLY A 274 -12.44 0.19 14.34
CA GLY A 274 -13.05 -1.09 13.97
C GLY A 274 -12.18 -1.95 13.05
N GLN A 275 -11.14 -1.39 12.43
CA GLN A 275 -10.24 -2.11 11.53
C GLN A 275 -9.54 -3.31 12.19
N TYR A 276 -9.27 -3.20 13.50
CA TYR A 276 -8.53 -4.20 14.27
C TYR A 276 -9.44 -5.14 15.08
N HIS A 277 -10.73 -5.20 14.73
CA HIS A 277 -11.75 -6.00 15.41
C HIS A 277 -12.20 -7.18 14.53
N ILE A 278 -12.46 -8.33 15.15
CA ILE A 278 -13.14 -9.46 14.50
C ILE A 278 -14.66 -9.34 14.70
N TYR A 279 -15.06 -8.80 15.84
CA TYR A 279 -16.46 -8.52 16.19
C TYR A 279 -16.52 -7.31 17.12
N ARG A 280 -17.71 -6.76 17.35
CA ARG A 280 -17.91 -5.63 18.28
C ARG A 280 -17.33 -5.93 19.65
N GLY A 281 -16.43 -5.06 20.11
CA GLY A 281 -15.73 -5.23 21.38
C GLY A 281 -14.72 -6.38 21.42
N VAL A 282 -14.46 -7.06 20.29
CA VAL A 282 -13.55 -8.21 20.21
C VAL A 282 -12.44 -7.91 19.21
N LEU A 283 -11.23 -7.68 19.74
CA LEU A 283 -10.04 -7.44 18.95
C LEU A 283 -9.56 -8.70 18.23
N GLY A 284 -9.02 -8.51 17.03
CA GLY A 284 -8.21 -9.53 16.37
C GLY A 284 -6.81 -9.62 16.95
N LEU A 285 -5.98 -10.51 16.40
CA LEU A 285 -4.60 -10.71 16.86
C LEU A 285 -3.77 -9.41 16.84
N GLU A 286 -3.88 -8.64 15.76
CA GLU A 286 -3.20 -7.34 15.64
C GLU A 286 -3.75 -6.31 16.63
N GLY A 287 -5.07 -6.25 16.79
CA GLY A 287 -5.73 -5.37 17.76
C GLY A 287 -5.29 -5.69 19.19
N GLN A 288 -5.23 -6.97 19.55
CA GLN A 288 -4.76 -7.39 20.87
C GLN A 288 -3.29 -7.03 21.08
N SER A 289 -2.45 -7.17 20.05
CA SER A 289 -1.05 -6.78 20.11
C SER A 289 -0.90 -5.26 20.30
N LEU A 290 -1.73 -4.45 19.64
CA LEU A 290 -1.78 -2.99 19.84
C LEU A 290 -2.23 -2.63 21.26
N LEU A 291 -3.27 -3.29 21.80
CA LEU A 291 -3.72 -3.06 23.18
C LEU A 291 -2.63 -3.42 24.19
N ASN A 292 -1.91 -4.53 23.99
CA ASN A 292 -0.79 -4.91 24.86
C ASN A 292 0.35 -3.87 24.83
N LEU A 293 0.65 -3.33 23.64
CA LEU A 293 1.65 -2.26 23.50
C LEU A 293 1.18 -0.95 24.16
N TYR A 294 -0.11 -0.63 24.08
CA TYR A 294 -0.70 0.51 24.77
C TYR A 294 -0.58 0.37 26.28
N ASP A 295 -0.99 -0.78 26.83
CA ASP A 295 -0.90 -1.05 28.26
C ASP A 295 0.55 -0.96 28.76
N TYR A 296 1.50 -1.54 28.01
CA TYR A 296 2.93 -1.43 28.29
C TYR A 296 3.39 0.04 28.34
N ALA A 297 3.00 0.85 27.34
CA ALA A 297 3.44 2.23 27.27
C ALA A 297 2.87 3.07 28.43
N ILE A 298 1.61 2.85 28.80
CA ILE A 298 0.99 3.49 29.98
C ILE A 298 1.69 3.05 31.27
N ASP A 299 1.98 1.75 31.44
CA ASP A 299 2.68 1.24 32.62
C ASP A 299 4.09 1.83 32.77
N GLU A 300 4.81 2.01 31.67
CA GLU A 300 6.14 2.64 31.71
C GLU A 300 6.07 4.14 32.03
N LEU A 301 5.04 4.84 31.54
CA LEU A 301 4.79 6.24 31.88
C LEU A 301 4.40 6.41 33.37
N GLU A 302 3.63 5.48 33.92
CA GLU A 302 3.32 5.46 35.36
C GLU A 302 4.58 5.22 36.19
N LYS A 303 5.36 4.17 35.85
CA LYS A 303 6.58 3.81 36.59
C LYS A 303 7.62 4.92 36.65
N CYS A 304 7.73 5.73 35.61
CA CYS A 304 8.67 6.85 35.58
C CYS A 304 8.10 8.14 36.20
N GLY A 305 6.88 8.08 36.76
CA GLY A 305 6.20 9.20 37.42
C GLY A 305 5.67 10.26 36.45
N PHE A 306 5.56 9.93 35.16
CA PHE A 306 4.96 10.82 34.16
C PHE A 306 3.44 10.84 34.26
N LEU A 307 2.83 9.70 34.58
CA LEU A 307 1.41 9.57 34.92
C LEU A 307 1.27 9.15 36.39
N SER A 308 0.23 9.66 37.04
CA SER A 308 -0.26 9.10 38.31
C SER A 308 -0.93 7.74 38.08
N VAL A 309 -1.07 6.95 39.15
CA VAL A 309 -1.77 5.65 39.12
C VAL A 309 -3.22 5.84 38.67
N GLU A 310 -3.86 6.92 39.11
CA GLU A 310 -5.22 7.28 38.75
C GLU A 310 -5.35 7.64 37.26
N GLU A 311 -4.39 8.40 36.71
CA GLU A 311 -4.36 8.74 35.28
C GLU A 311 -4.09 7.51 34.41
N ALA A 312 -3.10 6.69 34.77
CA ALA A 312 -2.78 5.46 34.05
C ALA A 312 -3.98 4.50 34.00
N LYS A 313 -4.70 4.35 35.13
CA LYS A 313 -5.93 3.56 35.18
C LYS A 313 -7.02 4.16 34.29
N LYS A 314 -7.22 5.48 34.36
CA LYS A 314 -8.24 6.17 33.56
C LYS A 314 -8.00 5.99 32.06
N ASP A 315 -6.77 6.11 31.59
CA ASP A 315 -6.42 5.94 30.19
C ASP A 315 -6.63 4.49 29.72
N LYS A 316 -6.25 3.52 30.55
CA LYS A 316 -6.50 2.09 30.32
C LYS A 316 -7.98 1.73 30.28
N ASP A 317 -8.80 2.33 31.14
CA ASP A 317 -10.24 2.12 31.15
C ASP A 317 -10.89 2.78 29.94
N TRP A 318 -10.46 4.00 29.58
CA TRP A 318 -10.96 4.73 28.41
C TRP A 318 -10.74 3.95 27.11
N ILE A 319 -9.54 3.41 26.86
CA ILE A 319 -9.31 2.68 25.60
C ILE A 319 -10.16 1.40 25.52
N ARG A 320 -10.38 0.73 26.65
CA ARG A 320 -11.23 -0.48 26.73
C ARG A 320 -12.70 -0.13 26.48
N GLU A 321 -13.17 1.01 26.97
CA GLU A 321 -14.50 1.54 26.65
C GLU A 321 -14.63 1.79 25.14
N GLN A 322 -13.64 2.47 24.52
CA GLN A 322 -13.65 2.72 23.07
C GLN A 322 -13.67 1.42 22.26
N ILE A 323 -12.93 0.40 22.67
CA ILE A 323 -12.97 -0.93 22.04
C ILE A 323 -14.38 -1.53 22.13
N SER A 324 -15.02 -1.45 23.31
CA SER A 324 -16.32 -2.09 23.55
C SER A 324 -17.45 -1.53 22.69
N VAL A 325 -17.37 -0.25 22.31
CA VAL A 325 -18.40 0.45 21.52
C VAL A 325 -18.18 0.36 20.01
N VAL A 326 -17.04 -0.16 19.57
CA VAL A 326 -16.60 -0.20 18.16
C VAL A 326 -16.64 -1.63 17.59
N GLY A 327 -17.10 -1.73 16.33
CA GLY A 327 -17.41 -2.94 15.56
C GLY A 327 -18.85 -2.88 15.09
#